data_AF-A0A0P9DIF8-F1
#
_entry.id   AF-A0A0P9DIF8-F1
#
_cell.length_a   1.000
_cell.length_b   1.000
_cell.length_c   1.000
_cell.angle_alpha   90.00
_cell.angle_beta   90.00
_cell.angle_gamma   90.00
#
_symmetry.space_group_name_H-M   'P 1'
#
loop_
_entity.id
_entity.type
_entity.pdbx_description
1 polymer ?
#
loop_
_entity_poly.entity_id
_entity_poly.type
_entity_poly.pdbx_seq_one_letter_code
_entity_poly.pdbx_strand_id
1 'polypeptide(L)' 'MKVPYDDKGLDYLVAKWYTPDARPFRMCQPRDILLQAMAIAKYNMETVTLSADLLDAACATYFTSKEKKNFGAKVRLDL' A
#
# COMPACT_ATOMS: atom_id res chain seq x y z
N MET A 1 11.70 8.28 11.24
CA MET A 1 11.86 8.78 9.85
C MET A 1 10.61 9.58 9.51
N LYS A 2 10.76 10.74 8.86
CA LYS A 2 9.63 11.53 8.34
C LYS A 2 9.61 11.33 6.83
N VAL A 3 8.44 11.07 6.26
CA VAL A 3 8.28 11.01 4.79
C VAL A 3 7.99 12.44 4.30
N PRO A 4 8.79 12.98 3.37
CA PRO A 4 8.49 14.28 2.76
C PRO A 4 7.12 14.23 2.07
N TYR A 5 6.31 15.25 2.32
CA TYR A 5 5.02 15.39 1.64
C TYR A 5 5.23 15.87 0.20
N ASP A 6 4.44 15.34 -0.72
CA ASP A 6 4.42 15.68 -2.14
C ASP A 6 2.99 15.46 -2.66
N ASP A 7 2.35 16.55 -3.13
CA ASP A 7 0.99 16.52 -3.67
C ASP A 7 0.87 15.56 -4.87
N LYS A 8 1.89 15.51 -5.73
CA LYS A 8 1.84 14.66 -6.93
C LYS A 8 1.88 13.18 -6.58
N GLY A 9 2.67 12.81 -5.58
CA GLY A 9 2.71 11.45 -5.05
C GLY A 9 1.38 11.04 -4.43
N LEU A 10 0.71 11.95 -3.73
CA LEU A 10 -0.62 11.71 -3.17
C LEU A 10 -1.67 11.52 -4.28
N ASP A 11 -1.70 12.42 -5.27
CA ASP A 11 -2.61 12.32 -6.41
C ASP A 11 -2.41 11.00 -7.17
N TYR A 12 -1.15 10.60 -7.38
CA TYR A 12 -0.79 9.33 -8.00
C TYR A 12 -1.32 8.14 -7.20
N LEU A 13 -1.10 8.13 -5.88
CA LEU A 13 -1.59 7.07 -4.98
C LEU A 13 -3.11 6.89 -5.11
N VAL A 14 -3.85 8.00 -5.07
CA VAL A 14 -5.32 7.97 -5.17
C VAL A 14 -5.75 7.48 -6.56
N ALA A 15 -5.23 8.09 -7.61
CA ALA A 15 -5.64 7.81 -8.99
C ALA A 15 -5.33 6.37 -9.40
N LYS A 16 -4.21 5.79 -8.95
CA LYS A 16 -3.79 4.44 -9.34
C LYS A 16 -4.33 3.34 -8.42
N TRP A 17 -4.29 3.54 -7.10
CA TRP A 17 -4.54 2.45 -6.15
C TRP A 17 -5.92 2.52 -5.48
N TYR A 18 -6.55 3.68 -5.40
CA TYR A 18 -7.87 3.84 -4.77
C TYR A 18 -9.01 3.88 -5.77
N THR A 19 -8.94 4.80 -6.73
CA THR A 19 -10.05 5.07 -7.67
C THR A 19 -10.43 3.85 -8.53
N PRO A 20 -9.50 3.09 -9.14
CA PRO A 20 -9.86 1.99 -10.05
C PRO A 20 -10.60 0.84 -9.37
N ASP A 21 -10.37 0.68 -8.07
CA ASP A 21 -10.97 -0.37 -7.24
C ASP A 21 -12.09 0.16 -6.34
N ALA A 22 -12.50 1.42 -6.54
CA ALA A 22 -13.47 2.13 -5.71
C ALA A 22 -13.21 1.96 -4.20
N ARG A 23 -11.94 1.97 -3.80
CA ARG A 23 -11.56 1.72 -2.40
C ARG A 23 -11.99 2.90 -1.54
N PRO A 24 -12.72 2.67 -0.44
CA PRO A 24 -13.06 3.75 0.47
C PRO A 24 -11.80 4.26 1.18
N PHE A 25 -11.71 5.57 1.38
CA PHE A 25 -10.66 6.16 2.19
C PHE A 25 -10.86 5.80 3.66
N ARG A 26 -9.98 4.95 4.19
CA ARG A 26 -9.99 4.57 5.60
C ARG A 26 -8.83 5.23 6.32
N MET A 27 -9.10 5.76 7.50
CA MET A 27 -8.13 6.49 8.32
C MET A 27 -6.82 5.71 8.57
N CYS A 28 -6.86 4.37 8.60
CA CYS A 28 -5.67 3.54 8.84
C CYS A 28 -4.79 3.33 7.59
N GLN A 29 -5.36 3.36 6.38
CA GLN A 29 -4.64 2.96 5.16
C GLN A 29 -3.43 3.85 4.87
N PRO A 30 -3.51 5.20 4.95
CA PRO A 30 -2.36 6.05 4.68
C PRO A 30 -1.18 5.75 5.61
N ARG A 31 -1.44 5.57 6.91
CA ARG A 31 -0.40 5.23 7.89
C ARG A 31 0.28 3.91 7.54
N ASP A 32 -0.50 2.88 7.24
CA ASP A 32 0.02 1.54 6.99
C ASP A 32 0.81 1.48 5.67
N ILE A 33 0.35 2.19 4.62
CA ILE A 33 1.08 2.33 3.36
C ILE A 33 2.41 3.06 3.58
N LEU A 34 2.43 4.15 4.34
CA LEU A 34 3.66 4.89 4.66
C LEU A 34 4.64 4.04 5.47
N LEU A 35 4.14 3.25 6.42
CA LEU A 35 4.98 2.31 7.18
C LEU A 35 5.64 1.29 6.24
N GLN A 36 4.91 0.78 5.25
CA GLN A 36 5.44 -0.16 4.28
C GLN A 36 6.46 0.49 3.35
N ALA A 37 6.20 1.70 2.85
CA ALA A 37 7.15 2.48 2.06
C ALA A 37 8.45 2.74 2.83
N MET A 38 8.34 3.10 4.12
CA MET A 38 9.49 3.30 5.00
C MET A 38 10.30 2.02 5.21
N ALA A 39 9.65 0.88 5.39
CA ALA A 39 10.32 -0.41 5.54
C ALA A 39 11.09 -0.80 4.27
N ILE A 40 10.48 -0.62 3.09
CA ILE A 40 11.09 -0.90 1.79
C ILE A 40 12.30 0.01 1.55
N ALA A 41 12.15 1.33 1.72
CA ALA A 41 13.24 2.28 1.53
C ALA A 41 14.42 1.97 2.48
N LYS A 42 14.12 1.63 3.74
CA LYS A 42 15.14 1.22 4.72
C LYS A 42 15.88 -0.04 4.29
N TYR A 43 15.17 -1.05 3.77
CA TYR A 43 15.79 -2.28 3.27
C TYR A 43 16.70 -2.01 2.06
N ASN A 44 16.27 -1.13 1.15
CA ASN A 44 17.02 -0.75 -0.03
C ASN A 44 18.16 0.26 0.24
N MET A 45 18.31 0.73 1.48
CA MET A 45 19.24 1.81 1.85
C MET A 45 19.00 3.12 1.08
N GLU A 46 17.74 3.42 0.77
CA GLU A 46 17.29 4.60 0.02
C GLU A 46 16.55 5.60 0.92
N THR A 47 16.40 6.82 0.43
CA THR A 47 15.59 7.84 1.12
C THR A 47 14.11 7.58 0.85
N VAL A 48 13.31 7.54 1.92
CA VAL A 48 11.85 7.41 1.79
C VAL A 48 11.24 8.66 1.16
N THR A 49 10.48 8.47 0.09
CA THR A 49 9.77 9.54 -0.65
C THR A 49 8.37 9.07 -1.05
N LEU A 50 7.52 9.96 -1.58
CA LEU A 50 6.25 9.58 -2.20
C LEU A 50 6.38 9.33 -3.71
N SER A 51 7.53 8.78 -4.14
CA SER A 51 7.73 8.43 -5.55
C SER A 51 6.79 7.30 -5.98
N ALA A 52 6.45 7.29 -7.27
CA ALA A 52 5.58 6.26 -7.86
C ALA A 52 6.09 4.84 -7.59
N ASP A 53 7.40 4.61 -7.71
CA ASP A 53 8.01 3.29 -7.52
C ASP A 53 7.86 2.78 -6.08
N LEU A 54 8.10 3.66 -5.10
CA LEU A 54 8.01 3.27 -3.69
C LEU A 54 6.54 3.10 -3.25
N LEU A 55 5.65 3.96 -3.74
CA LEU A 55 4.21 3.84 -3.53
C LEU A 55 3.68 2.54 -4.14
N ASP A 56 4.10 2.20 -5.36
CA ASP A 56 3.69 0.96 -6.02
C ASP A 56 4.16 -0.27 -5.25
N ALA A 57 5.41 -0.29 -4.79
CA ALA A 57 5.94 -1.40 -4.01
C ALA A 57 5.21 -1.55 -2.65
N ALA A 58 4.94 -0.43 -1.97
CA ALA A 58 4.20 -0.41 -0.72
C ALA A 58 2.76 -0.90 -0.91
N CYS A 59 2.06 -0.37 -1.92
CA CYS A 59 0.67 -0.70 -2.22
C CYS A 59 0.49 -2.12 -2.76
N ALA A 60 1.43 -2.64 -3.56
CA ALA A 60 1.38 -4.03 -4.02
C ALA A 60 1.47 -5.04 -2.85
N THR A 61 2.14 -4.66 -1.76
CA THR A 61 2.22 -5.49 -0.55
C THR A 61 1.00 -5.29 0.35
N TYR A 62 0.50 -4.06 0.47
CA TYR A 62 -0.64 -3.73 1.33
C TYR A 62 -1.98 -4.18 0.74
N PHE A 63 -2.24 -3.84 -0.54
CA PHE A 63 -3.40 -4.30 -1.29
C PHE A 63 -3.05 -5.64 -1.95
N THR A 64 -3.40 -6.73 -1.26
CA THR A 64 -3.16 -8.08 -1.77
C THR A 64 -3.79 -8.30 -3.15
N SER A 65 -3.18 -9.20 -3.94
CA SER A 65 -3.66 -9.56 -5.27
C SER A 65 -5.14 -9.96 -5.25
N LYS A 66 -5.87 -9.58 -6.30
CA LYS A 66 -7.26 -9.98 -6.54
C LYS A 66 -7.41 -11.48 -6.81
N GLU A 67 -6.30 -12.16 -7.10
CA GLU A 67 -6.29 -13.60 -7.30
C GLU A 67 -6.58 -14.34 -6.00
N LYS A 68 -7.61 -15.18 -6.01
CA LYS A 68 -7.88 -16.09 -4.90
C LYS A 68 -6.79 -17.15 -4.84
N LYS A 69 -5.86 -17.00 -3.90
CA LYS A 69 -4.90 -18.04 -3.54
C LYS A 69 -5.51 -18.92 -2.46
N ASN A 70 -5.63 -20.22 -2.72
CA ASN A 70 -6.07 -21.20 -1.74
C ASN A 70 -4.85 -21.77 -1.01
N PHE A 71 -4.68 -21.42 0.26
CA PHE A 71 -3.56 -21.87 1.10
C PHE A 71 -3.91 -23.12 1.94
N GLY A 72 -5.04 -23.79 1.65
CA GLY A 72 -5.45 -25.01 2.35
C GLY A 72 -5.92 -24.79 3.79
N ALA A 73 -6.02 -23.54 4.24
CA ALA A 73 -6.59 -23.19 5.54
C ALA A 73 -8.10 -23.47 5.54
N LYS A 74 -8.54 -24.45 6.33
CA LYS A 74 -9.96 -24.68 6.59
C LYS A 74 -10.51 -23.52 7.42
N VAL A 75 -11.11 -22.52 6.77
CA VAL A 75 -11.93 -21.54 7.48
C VAL A 75 -13.20 -22.27 7.89
N ARG A 76 -13.38 -22.52 9.19
CA ARG A 76 -14.69 -22.89 9.73
C ARG A 76 -15.57 -21.65 9.62
N LEU A 77 -16.26 -21.50 8.49
CA LEU A 77 -17.41 -20.63 8.40
C LEU A 77 -18.61 -21.48 8.82
N ASP A 78 -18.73 -21.69 10.13
CA ASP A 78 -20.00 -22.10 10.71
C ASP A 78 -20.85 -20.83 10.81
N LEU A 79 -21.69 -20.60 9.79
CA LEU A 79 -22.85 -19.69 9.84
C LEU A 79 -24.02 -20.39 9.15
#